data_AF-A0A956LG88-F1
#
_entry.id   AF-A0A956LG88-F1
#
_cell.length_a   1.000
_cell.length_b   1.000
_cell.length_c   1.000
_cell.angle_alpha   90.00
_cell.angle_beta   90.00
_cell.angle_gamma   90.00
#
_symmetry.space_group_name_H-M   'P 1'
#
loop_
_entity.id
_entity.type
_entity.pdbx_description
1 polymer ?
#
loop_
_entity_poly.entity_id
_entity_poly.type
_entity_poly.pdbx_seq_one_letter_code
_entity_poly.pdbx_strand_id
1 'polypeptide(L)'
;MTLALLRARSVLSPRACTRADVARGRGATRSWSWRSGLACALACATACSGGGDGTTSGSGDGTGGGDDGTSDTAAVVYEPVSPSDACELAPVVEPGRYHGELFVNSETLAGVCGMGGPDAFLRVTIPYRLDLRVTAAAESFTPRVEVLGDACARGVSLGCGLVGDEGVTVRDLLPGSSVHVVVGGAADDPAILAPGDDRLPYYVDVAFQRVLDVGARCKPDKLGRCVTGTVCAPVDMTGDDSTWRCTETTADACVDAEEIDLEGTLTTLSFPGPPAQSDAHQHSCAGAGLVERVFRLRAVAPVGPDESLVVRTSAPGVGLALRTPGCLPEHERACAAPSDAGASFTLESLATEVEFGARPYLFVEWAADEPALDGFVVELERTSE
;
A
#
# COMPACT_ATOMS: atom_id res chain seq x y z
N MET A 1 -36.97 -31.70 52.04
CA MET A 1 -35.94 -31.55 53.10
C MET A 1 -34.83 -30.68 52.50
N THR A 2 -34.59 -29.46 53.00
CA THR A 2 -33.59 -29.16 54.07
C THR A 2 -32.17 -29.18 53.46
N LEU A 3 -31.58 -28.02 53.10
CA LEU A 3 -30.67 -27.16 53.93
C LEU A 3 -29.36 -27.89 54.34
N ALA A 4 -28.13 -27.30 54.27
CA ALA A 4 -27.72 -25.94 53.87
C ALA A 4 -26.19 -25.80 53.58
N LEU A 5 -25.82 -24.68 52.94
CA LEU A 5 -24.65 -23.79 53.18
C LEU A 5 -23.32 -24.35 53.74
N LEU A 6 -22.22 -24.10 53.03
CA LEU A 6 -21.05 -23.38 53.59
C LEU A 6 -20.24 -22.62 52.53
N ARG A 7 -19.34 -21.71 52.93
CA ARG A 7 -19.18 -20.40 52.24
C ARG A 7 -17.88 -19.63 52.60
N ALA A 8 -16.82 -19.70 51.77
CA ALA A 8 -15.61 -18.87 51.89
C ALA A 8 -14.88 -18.72 50.52
N ARG A 9 -14.15 -17.65 50.15
CA ARG A 9 -14.36 -16.17 50.22
C ARG A 9 -13.06 -15.35 50.48
N SER A 10 -12.07 -15.44 49.60
CA SER A 10 -10.94 -14.49 49.45
C SER A 10 -10.70 -14.29 47.94
N VAL A 11 -10.82 -13.12 47.30
CA VAL A 11 -10.55 -11.71 47.66
C VAL A 11 -9.06 -11.37 47.80
N LEU A 12 -8.47 -10.89 46.69
CA LEU A 12 -7.39 -9.90 46.68
C LEU A 12 -7.48 -9.09 45.37
N SER A 13 -7.15 -7.81 45.41
CA SER A 13 -7.21 -6.87 44.28
C SER A 13 -6.16 -5.78 44.44
N PRO A 14 -5.43 -5.39 43.38
CA PRO A 14 -4.53 -4.25 43.41
C PRO A 14 -5.06 -3.04 42.60
N ARG A 15 -5.56 -2.06 43.35
CA ARG A 15 -5.27 -0.60 43.21
C ARG A 15 -5.48 0.06 41.84
N ALA A 16 -6.52 0.90 41.77
CA ALA A 16 -6.52 2.08 40.91
C ALA A 16 -5.50 3.13 41.40
N CYS A 17 -4.87 3.84 40.47
CA CYS A 17 -4.10 5.07 40.77
C CYS A 17 -5.04 6.29 40.74
N THR A 18 -4.88 7.24 41.67
CA THR A 18 -5.67 8.47 41.70
C THR A 18 -4.81 9.71 42.00
N ARG A 19 -5.06 10.77 41.23
CA ARG A 19 -4.75 12.19 41.43
C ARG A 19 -3.38 12.63 41.98
N ALA A 20 -2.80 13.59 41.25
CA ALA A 20 -2.25 14.79 41.86
C ALA A 20 -2.95 16.03 41.27
N ASP A 21 -3.63 16.82 42.10
CA ASP A 21 -4.18 18.14 41.76
C ASP A 21 -3.17 19.22 42.17
N VAL A 22 -2.77 20.12 41.25
CA VAL A 22 -1.98 21.33 41.62
C VAL A 22 -2.50 22.58 40.92
N ALA A 23 -3.04 23.48 41.75
CA ALA A 23 -3.14 24.94 41.64
C ALA A 23 -3.69 25.60 40.35
N ARG A 24 -4.69 26.48 40.56
CA ARG A 24 -5.26 27.40 39.56
C ARG A 24 -4.29 28.55 39.26
N GLY A 25 -4.25 28.97 37.99
CA GLY A 25 -3.84 30.32 37.58
C GLY A 25 -4.92 30.96 36.69
N ARG A 26 -5.52 32.07 37.13
CA ARG A 26 -6.39 32.93 36.29
C ARG A 26 -5.66 34.25 36.04
N GLY A 27 -5.61 34.74 34.79
CA GLY A 27 -5.19 36.12 34.56
C GLY A 27 -5.00 36.55 33.10
N ALA A 28 -5.58 37.71 32.79
CA ALA A 28 -5.23 38.64 31.71
C ALA A 28 -5.31 38.19 30.24
N THR A 29 -6.19 38.87 29.50
CA THR A 29 -6.15 39.03 28.05
C THR A 29 -4.94 39.86 27.60
N ARG A 30 -4.42 39.59 26.39
CA ARG A 30 -3.96 40.62 25.44
C ARG A 30 -3.76 40.03 24.04
N SER A 31 -4.31 40.72 23.05
CA SER A 31 -3.91 40.57 21.65
C SER A 31 -2.59 41.32 21.42
N TRP A 32 -1.73 40.81 20.53
CA TRP A 32 -0.82 41.62 19.71
C TRP A 32 -0.26 40.81 18.54
N SER A 33 0.48 41.49 17.66
CA SER A 33 0.54 41.20 16.23
C SER A 33 1.95 41.20 15.63
N TRP A 34 2.10 40.45 14.53
CA TRP A 34 3.08 40.65 13.44
C TRP A 34 4.58 40.32 13.66
N ARG A 35 5.04 39.37 12.82
CA ARG A 35 6.28 39.37 11.99
C ARG A 35 7.69 39.27 12.61
N SER A 36 8.53 38.53 11.87
CA SER A 36 10.00 38.70 11.64
C SER A 36 11.01 37.86 12.46
N GLY A 37 12.10 37.43 11.77
CA GLY A 37 13.25 36.66 12.27
C GLY A 37 13.06 35.14 12.16
N LEU A 38 13.83 34.32 11.44
CA LEU A 38 15.06 34.45 10.64
C LEU A 38 16.37 34.76 11.41
N ALA A 39 17.21 33.72 11.66
CA ALA A 39 18.68 33.67 11.44
C ALA A 39 19.46 32.67 12.34
N CYS A 40 20.48 32.03 11.75
CA CYS A 40 21.79 31.60 12.32
C CYS A 40 21.93 30.62 13.51
N ALA A 41 22.41 29.40 13.21
CA ALA A 41 23.68 28.75 13.68
C ALA A 41 23.69 27.29 13.14
N LEU A 42 24.64 26.73 12.38
CA LEU A 42 26.08 26.91 12.14
C LEU A 42 27.04 26.53 13.30
N ALA A 43 27.41 25.26 13.33
CA ALA A 43 28.69 24.67 13.79
C ALA A 43 28.83 23.30 13.06
N CYS A 44 29.93 22.91 12.40
CA CYS A 44 31.29 22.65 12.91
C CYS A 44 31.29 21.58 14.02
N ALA A 45 31.97 20.43 13.92
CA ALA A 45 32.86 19.86 12.89
C ALA A 45 32.83 18.29 13.01
N THR A 46 33.63 17.43 12.35
CA THR A 46 34.98 17.58 11.79
C THR A 46 35.26 16.58 10.64
N ALA A 47 36.31 16.89 9.88
CA ALA A 47 36.95 16.14 8.80
C ALA A 47 37.56 14.77 9.14
N CYS A 48 37.72 13.94 8.10
CA CYS A 48 38.75 12.90 7.98
C CYS A 48 39.25 12.86 6.52
N SER A 49 40.50 12.45 6.27
CA SER A 49 41.23 12.83 5.04
C SER A 49 41.99 11.70 4.33
N GLY A 50 41.84 11.62 3.02
CA GLY A 50 42.71 10.91 2.09
C GLY A 50 42.27 11.19 0.64
N GLY A 51 43.13 11.43 -0.35
CA GLY A 51 44.60 11.47 -0.33
C GLY A 51 45.20 10.40 -1.26
N GLY A 52 45.26 10.71 -2.56
CA GLY A 52 45.76 9.79 -3.58
C GLY A 52 45.83 10.44 -4.96
N ASP A 53 46.99 11.01 -5.29
CA ASP A 53 47.25 11.59 -6.62
C ASP A 53 47.43 10.49 -7.69
N GLY A 54 46.99 10.76 -8.92
CA GLY A 54 46.93 9.76 -10.00
C GLY A 54 46.94 10.36 -11.41
N THR A 55 47.83 11.31 -11.69
CA THR A 55 47.92 11.96 -13.00
C THR A 55 48.64 11.10 -14.05
N THR A 56 47.92 10.64 -15.07
CA THR A 56 48.50 10.25 -16.37
C THR A 56 47.68 10.85 -17.52
N SER A 57 48.29 11.77 -18.26
CA SER A 57 47.72 12.37 -19.47
C SER A 57 47.88 11.45 -20.68
N GLY A 58 46.82 11.28 -21.48
CA GLY A 58 46.85 10.52 -22.73
C GLY A 58 45.90 11.13 -23.78
N SER A 59 46.34 12.20 -24.44
CA SER A 59 45.64 12.75 -25.61
C SER A 59 45.90 11.89 -26.83
N GLY A 60 44.85 11.54 -27.57
CA GLY A 60 44.94 10.84 -28.85
C GLY A 60 43.72 11.11 -29.72
N ASP A 61 43.83 12.08 -30.62
CA ASP A 61 42.85 12.26 -31.70
C ASP A 61 42.90 11.06 -32.66
N GLY A 62 41.76 10.42 -32.89
CA GLY A 62 41.64 9.24 -33.74
C GLY A 62 40.37 9.28 -34.58
N THR A 63 40.49 9.60 -35.86
CA THR A 63 39.37 9.70 -36.80
C THR A 63 38.86 8.33 -37.25
N GLY A 64 37.54 8.16 -37.20
CA GLY A 64 36.77 7.46 -38.24
C GLY A 64 36.88 5.93 -38.29
N GLY A 65 35.77 5.27 -37.96
CA GLY A 65 35.54 3.86 -38.24
C GLY A 65 34.10 3.51 -37.86
N GLY A 66 33.28 3.14 -38.84
CA GLY A 66 31.98 2.52 -38.60
C GLY A 66 32.10 1.05 -38.98
N ASP A 67 31.69 0.16 -38.09
CA ASP A 67 31.62 -1.29 -38.32
C ASP A 67 30.27 -1.80 -37.78
N ASP A 68 29.61 -2.64 -38.58
CA ASP A 68 28.29 -3.19 -38.28
C ASP A 68 28.39 -4.35 -37.26
N GLY A 69 28.47 -3.98 -35.97
CA GLY A 69 28.54 -4.92 -34.86
C GLY A 69 27.22 -5.64 -34.59
N THR A 70 27.00 -6.78 -35.24
CA THR A 70 25.96 -7.75 -34.82
C THR A 70 26.21 -8.16 -33.37
N SER A 71 25.34 -7.73 -32.46
CA SER A 71 25.49 -7.98 -31.03
C SER A 71 25.03 -9.39 -30.67
N ASP A 72 25.90 -10.38 -30.82
CA ASP A 72 25.75 -11.69 -30.18
C ASP A 72 25.70 -11.49 -28.66
N THR A 73 24.49 -11.42 -28.11
CA THR A 73 24.26 -11.37 -26.66
C THR A 73 24.60 -12.72 -26.05
N ALA A 74 25.89 -12.91 -25.75
CA ALA A 74 26.38 -14.00 -24.92
C ALA A 74 25.56 -14.01 -23.62
N ALA A 75 24.81 -15.09 -23.39
CA ALA A 75 23.96 -15.22 -22.21
C ALA A 75 24.83 -15.12 -20.96
N VAL A 76 24.60 -14.08 -20.15
CA VAL A 76 25.30 -13.91 -18.87
C VAL A 76 24.87 -15.07 -17.97
N VAL A 77 25.78 -16.03 -17.79
CA VAL A 77 25.59 -17.12 -16.85
C VAL A 77 25.79 -16.57 -15.45
N TYR A 78 24.73 -16.00 -14.90
CA TYR A 78 24.64 -15.69 -13.48
C TYR A 78 24.77 -17.01 -12.70
N GLU A 79 25.62 -17.03 -11.66
CA GLU A 79 25.64 -18.15 -10.72
C GLU A 79 24.26 -18.23 -10.03
N PRO A 80 23.71 -19.44 -9.82
CA PRO A 80 22.35 -19.60 -9.28
C PRO A 80 22.32 -19.17 -7.80
N VAL A 81 21.88 -17.95 -7.55
CA VAL A 81 21.65 -17.41 -6.20
C VAL A 81 20.58 -18.26 -5.52
N SER A 82 21.02 -19.12 -4.61
CA SER A 82 20.17 -20.02 -3.84
C SER A 82 19.75 -19.32 -2.54
N PRO A 83 18.45 -19.30 -2.19
CA PRO A 83 17.97 -18.83 -0.88
C PRO A 83 18.70 -19.50 0.29
N SER A 84 18.91 -18.75 1.38
CA SER A 84 19.56 -19.28 2.60
C SER A 84 18.54 -19.74 3.63
N ASP A 85 18.89 -20.76 4.41
CA ASP A 85 18.22 -21.22 5.63
C ASP A 85 18.32 -20.23 6.81
N ALA A 86 19.23 -19.26 6.76
CA ALA A 86 19.44 -18.26 7.81
C ALA A 86 19.28 -16.84 7.27
N CYS A 87 18.29 -16.09 7.77
CA CYS A 87 17.96 -14.77 7.23
C CYS A 87 19.15 -13.77 7.25
N GLU A 88 19.99 -13.77 8.29
CA GLU A 88 21.18 -12.90 8.35
C GLU A 88 22.17 -13.17 7.19
N LEU A 89 22.13 -14.36 6.60
CA LEU A 89 22.92 -14.80 5.45
C LEU A 89 22.15 -14.73 4.11
N ALA A 90 20.92 -14.21 4.11
CA ALA A 90 20.09 -14.08 2.91
C ALA A 90 20.84 -13.32 1.80
N PRO A 91 21.03 -13.93 0.61
CA PRO A 91 21.75 -13.29 -0.47
C PRO A 91 20.92 -12.16 -1.09
N VAL A 92 21.62 -11.19 -1.67
CA VAL A 92 20.96 -10.07 -2.37
C VAL A 92 20.53 -10.52 -3.76
N VAL A 93 19.27 -10.25 -4.10
CA VAL A 93 18.68 -10.55 -5.41
C VAL A 93 18.11 -9.30 -6.09
N GLU A 94 18.00 -9.39 -7.41
CA GLU A 94 17.38 -8.42 -8.33
C GLU A 94 16.08 -9.02 -8.90
N PRO A 95 15.37 -8.39 -9.87
CA PRO A 95 14.26 -9.03 -10.54
C PRO A 95 14.68 -10.27 -11.34
N GLY A 96 14.00 -11.39 -11.14
CA GLY A 96 14.32 -12.65 -11.79
C GLY A 96 13.62 -13.86 -11.17
N ARG A 97 13.82 -15.03 -11.76
CA ARG A 97 13.40 -16.33 -11.22
C ARG A 97 14.58 -16.99 -10.52
N TYR A 98 14.39 -17.36 -9.26
CA TYR A 98 15.37 -18.06 -8.43
C TYR A 98 14.85 -19.47 -8.09
N HIS A 99 15.76 -20.41 -7.89
CA HIS A 99 15.46 -21.78 -7.44
C HIS A 99 16.02 -21.97 -6.02
N GLY A 100 15.26 -22.63 -5.16
CA GLY A 100 15.65 -22.93 -3.79
C GLY A 100 15.17 -24.30 -3.34
N GLU A 101 15.59 -24.68 -2.14
CA GLU A 101 15.20 -25.92 -1.47
C GLU A 101 14.84 -25.58 -0.02
N LEU A 102 13.64 -25.98 0.44
CA LEU A 102 13.29 -25.85 1.86
C LEU A 102 13.89 -27.01 2.65
N PHE A 103 14.62 -26.69 3.72
CA PHE A 103 15.26 -27.66 4.61
C PHE A 103 14.30 -28.08 5.71
N VAL A 104 13.67 -29.25 5.54
CA VAL A 104 12.59 -29.76 6.41
C VAL A 104 12.99 -29.84 7.89
N ASN A 105 14.28 -30.08 8.17
CA ASN A 105 14.83 -30.19 9.53
C ASN A 105 15.43 -28.88 10.09
N SER A 106 15.11 -27.71 9.54
CA SER A 106 15.60 -26.42 10.08
C SER A 106 14.91 -26.07 11.41
N GLU A 107 15.68 -25.71 12.44
CA GLU A 107 15.16 -25.32 13.77
C GLU A 107 14.58 -23.86 13.78
N THR A 108 14.09 -23.36 12.65
CA THR A 108 13.60 -21.97 12.50
C THR A 108 12.26 -21.77 13.23
N LEU A 109 12.27 -20.87 14.22
CA LEU A 109 11.29 -20.86 15.32
C LEU A 109 9.97 -20.09 15.07
N ALA A 110 9.63 -19.76 13.82
CA ALA A 110 8.46 -18.92 13.51
C ALA A 110 7.62 -19.42 12.33
N GLY A 111 8.25 -19.80 11.22
CA GLY A 111 7.56 -20.08 9.97
C GLY A 111 7.04 -18.82 9.29
N VAL A 112 7.14 -18.79 7.96
CA VAL A 112 6.49 -17.83 7.07
C VAL A 112 5.01 -17.64 7.45
N CYS A 113 4.54 -16.39 7.48
CA CYS A 113 3.20 -16.01 7.92
C CYS A 113 2.87 -16.42 9.38
N GLY A 114 3.85 -16.77 10.21
CA GLY A 114 3.65 -17.24 11.59
C GLY A 114 3.03 -18.64 11.70
N MET A 115 3.09 -19.45 10.63
CA MET A 115 2.48 -20.78 10.57
C MET A 115 3.35 -21.90 11.19
N GLY A 116 4.60 -21.60 11.55
CA GLY A 116 5.64 -22.62 11.75
C GLY A 116 6.03 -23.34 10.45
N GLY A 117 7.19 -23.99 10.46
CA GLY A 117 7.70 -24.77 9.34
C GLY A 117 9.12 -24.39 8.92
N PRO A 118 9.64 -25.03 7.86
CA PRO A 118 10.94 -24.69 7.29
C PRO A 118 10.84 -23.42 6.44
N ASP A 119 11.76 -22.49 6.70
CA ASP A 119 11.85 -21.19 6.03
C ASP A 119 13.15 -21.07 5.22
N ALA A 120 13.11 -20.27 4.15
CA ALA A 120 14.28 -19.87 3.38
C ALA A 120 14.16 -18.41 2.94
N PHE A 121 15.31 -17.73 2.84
CA PHE A 121 15.40 -16.28 2.86
C PHE A 121 16.19 -15.71 1.67
N LEU A 122 15.66 -14.63 1.10
CA LEU A 122 16.31 -13.74 0.13
C LEU A 122 16.24 -12.29 0.63
N ARG A 123 17.21 -11.45 0.26
CA ARG A 123 17.16 -9.99 0.52
C ARG A 123 17.01 -9.24 -0.80
N VAL A 124 15.98 -8.40 -0.89
CA VAL A 124 15.78 -7.49 -2.03
C VAL A 124 16.27 -6.11 -1.63
N THR A 125 17.19 -5.54 -2.40
CA THR A 125 17.59 -4.12 -2.27
C THR A 125 16.75 -3.28 -3.22
N ILE A 126 16.31 -2.10 -2.79
CA ILE A 126 15.38 -1.25 -3.55
C ILE A 126 16.16 -0.11 -4.23
N PRO A 127 16.50 -0.21 -5.54
CA PRO A 127 17.37 0.77 -6.21
C PRO A 127 16.68 2.10 -6.53
N TYR A 128 15.35 2.10 -6.62
CA TYR A 128 14.50 3.25 -6.91
C TYR A 128 13.09 2.97 -6.37
N ARG A 129 12.21 3.97 -6.36
CA ARG A 129 10.83 3.82 -5.86
C ARG A 129 10.07 2.78 -6.69
N LEU A 130 9.52 1.74 -6.05
CA LEU A 130 8.90 0.61 -6.77
C LEU A 130 7.88 -0.15 -5.92
N ASP A 131 6.95 -0.82 -6.60
CA ASP A 131 6.18 -1.92 -6.04
C ASP A 131 6.97 -3.22 -6.27
N LEU A 132 7.10 -4.03 -5.22
CA LEU A 132 7.69 -5.37 -5.26
C LEU A 132 6.56 -6.38 -5.32
N ARG A 133 6.59 -7.28 -6.32
CA ARG A 133 5.74 -8.47 -6.37
C ARG A 133 6.60 -9.73 -6.28
N VAL A 134 6.15 -10.68 -5.46
CA VAL A 134 6.81 -11.97 -5.26
C VAL A 134 5.79 -13.10 -5.45
N THR A 135 6.08 -14.02 -6.36
CA THR A 135 5.36 -15.31 -6.51
C THR A 135 6.33 -16.47 -6.26
N ALA A 136 5.81 -17.63 -5.90
CA ALA A 136 6.58 -18.83 -5.58
C ALA A 136 5.76 -20.08 -5.95
N ALA A 137 6.44 -21.13 -6.39
CA ALA A 137 5.82 -22.37 -6.86
C ALA A 137 6.67 -23.58 -6.48
N ALA A 138 6.02 -24.66 -6.06
CA ALA A 138 6.64 -25.95 -5.75
C ALA A 138 5.74 -27.09 -6.24
N GLU A 139 6.33 -28.25 -6.52
CA GLU A 139 5.58 -29.44 -6.96
C GLU A 139 5.13 -30.35 -5.80
N SER A 140 5.82 -30.27 -4.66
CA SER A 140 5.63 -31.20 -3.53
C SER A 140 4.83 -30.64 -2.36
N PHE A 141 4.89 -29.33 -2.10
CA PHE A 141 4.24 -28.65 -0.97
C PHE A 141 3.53 -27.36 -1.43
N THR A 142 2.68 -26.77 -0.60
CA THR A 142 2.05 -25.47 -0.92
C THR A 142 2.91 -24.30 -0.41
N PRO A 143 3.56 -23.51 -1.29
CA PRO A 143 4.41 -22.42 -0.84
C PRO A 143 3.62 -21.24 -0.28
N ARG A 144 4.22 -20.62 0.73
CA ARG A 144 3.83 -19.32 1.30
C ARG A 144 4.98 -18.34 1.12
N VAL A 145 4.63 -17.08 0.96
CA VAL A 145 5.59 -15.96 0.94
C VAL A 145 5.21 -14.95 2.00
N GLU A 146 6.23 -14.40 2.66
CA GLU A 146 6.14 -13.22 3.49
C GLU A 146 7.24 -12.23 3.11
N VAL A 147 6.91 -10.95 3.07
CA VAL A 147 7.87 -9.86 2.86
C VAL A 147 8.00 -9.10 4.17
N LEU A 148 9.16 -9.21 4.79
CA LEU A 148 9.53 -8.49 6.01
C LEU A 148 10.31 -7.22 5.65
N GLY A 149 10.26 -6.22 6.54
CA GLY A 149 11.23 -5.13 6.50
C GLY A 149 12.69 -5.57 6.75
N ASP A 150 13.57 -4.60 6.96
CA ASP A 150 15.03 -4.80 7.07
C ASP A 150 15.50 -5.66 8.28
N ALA A 151 14.60 -6.08 9.19
CA ALA A 151 14.95 -6.81 10.41
C ALA A 151 14.60 -8.31 10.35
N CYS A 152 15.61 -9.14 10.11
CA CYS A 152 15.53 -10.57 9.71
C CYS A 152 14.82 -11.61 10.60
N ALA A 153 14.21 -11.23 11.73
CA ALA A 153 13.43 -12.14 12.59
C ALA A 153 12.38 -11.43 13.47
N ARG A 154 12.29 -10.10 13.36
CA ARG A 154 11.40 -9.22 14.13
C ARG A 154 10.93 -8.02 13.32
N GLY A 155 11.05 -8.11 11.99
CA GLY A 155 10.58 -7.11 11.07
C GLY A 155 9.07 -6.96 11.16
N VAL A 156 8.57 -5.77 10.86
CA VAL A 156 7.15 -5.62 10.54
C VAL A 156 6.91 -6.39 9.25
N SER A 157 5.93 -7.29 9.27
CA SER A 157 5.43 -7.95 8.07
C SER A 157 4.76 -6.90 7.17
N LEU A 158 5.27 -6.77 5.95
CA LEU A 158 4.77 -5.82 4.94
C LEU A 158 3.73 -6.47 4.02
N GLY A 159 3.68 -7.80 4.01
CA GLY A 159 2.70 -8.60 3.29
C GLY A 159 2.99 -10.10 3.46
N CYS A 160 1.94 -10.91 3.56
CA CYS A 160 2.00 -12.36 3.70
C CYS A 160 0.89 -12.99 2.83
N GLY A 161 1.16 -14.15 2.22
CA GLY A 161 0.17 -14.84 1.39
C GLY A 161 0.42 -16.34 1.20
N LEU A 162 -0.66 -17.08 0.95
CA LEU A 162 -0.60 -18.33 0.19
C LEU A 162 -0.25 -18.00 -1.25
N VAL A 163 0.59 -18.79 -1.92
CA VAL A 163 1.11 -18.42 -3.23
C VAL A 163 0.67 -19.38 -4.32
N GLY A 164 -0.30 -18.90 -5.10
CA GLY A 164 -0.51 -19.27 -6.49
C GLY A 164 -0.16 -18.09 -7.40
N ASP A 165 -0.91 -17.91 -8.50
CA ASP A 165 -0.65 -16.90 -9.53
C ASP A 165 -0.73 -15.44 -9.06
N GLU A 166 -1.30 -15.15 -7.87
CA GLU A 166 -1.50 -13.80 -7.33
C GLU A 166 -0.23 -13.24 -6.63
N GLY A 167 0.38 -14.03 -5.74
CA GLY A 167 1.59 -13.64 -4.99
C GLY A 167 1.40 -12.55 -3.94
N VAL A 168 2.49 -12.18 -3.28
CA VAL A 168 2.53 -11.05 -2.35
C VAL A 168 3.01 -9.81 -3.09
N THR A 169 2.29 -8.69 -2.95
CA THR A 169 2.68 -7.40 -3.50
C THR A 169 2.84 -6.37 -2.39
N VAL A 170 4.02 -5.78 -2.27
CA VAL A 170 4.31 -4.66 -1.35
C VAL A 170 4.50 -3.40 -2.20
N ARG A 171 3.58 -2.44 -2.05
CA ARG A 171 3.57 -1.19 -2.82
C ARG A 171 4.52 -0.14 -2.23
N ASP A 172 4.99 0.75 -3.10
CA ASP A 172 5.65 2.03 -2.79
C ASP A 172 6.93 1.95 -1.91
N LEU A 173 7.75 0.91 -2.11
CA LEU A 173 9.04 0.78 -1.44
C LEU A 173 10.01 1.89 -1.85
N LEU A 174 10.72 2.46 -0.88
CA LEU A 174 11.57 3.65 -1.07
C LEU A 174 13.00 3.31 -1.52
N PRO A 175 13.65 4.18 -2.33
CA PRO A 175 15.04 3.99 -2.75
C PRO A 175 16.00 3.82 -1.57
N GLY A 176 16.95 2.89 -1.67
CA GLY A 176 17.96 2.61 -0.65
C GLY A 176 17.45 1.82 0.56
N SER A 177 16.19 1.38 0.56
CA SER A 177 15.68 0.42 1.55
C SER A 177 16.00 -1.03 1.14
N SER A 178 15.88 -1.93 2.11
CA SER A 178 15.95 -3.38 1.91
C SER A 178 14.79 -4.09 2.59
N VAL A 179 14.31 -5.16 1.96
CA VAL A 179 13.26 -6.04 2.47
C VAL A 179 13.72 -7.49 2.37
N HIS A 180 13.27 -8.33 3.29
CA HIS A 180 13.57 -9.76 3.30
C HIS A 180 12.36 -10.54 2.80
N VAL A 181 12.56 -11.37 1.78
CA VAL A 181 11.56 -12.29 1.25
C VAL A 181 11.78 -13.63 1.92
N VAL A 182 10.78 -14.08 2.67
CA VAL A 182 10.71 -15.42 3.25
C VAL A 182 9.85 -16.28 2.34
N VAL A 183 10.36 -17.44 1.95
CA VAL A 183 9.59 -18.52 1.33
C VAL A 183 9.57 -19.68 2.31
N GLY A 184 8.43 -20.32 2.51
CA GLY A 184 8.30 -21.47 3.40
C GLY A 184 7.07 -22.30 3.11
N GLY A 185 6.92 -23.40 3.84
CA GLY A 185 5.73 -24.26 3.80
C GLY A 185 5.16 -24.45 5.21
N ALA A 186 3.88 -24.75 5.33
CA ALA A 186 3.24 -24.90 6.64
C ALA A 186 3.74 -26.16 7.36
N ALA A 187 3.91 -26.08 8.68
CA ALA A 187 4.38 -27.21 9.51
C ALA A 187 3.48 -28.47 9.47
N ASP A 188 2.24 -28.35 8.98
CA ASP A 188 1.30 -29.46 8.78
C ASP A 188 1.16 -29.93 7.33
N ASP A 189 1.95 -29.39 6.39
CA ASP A 189 1.96 -29.86 4.99
C ASP A 189 2.45 -31.32 4.91
N PRO A 190 1.71 -32.24 4.24
CA PRO A 190 2.07 -33.65 4.15
C PRO A 190 3.46 -33.93 3.58
N ALA A 191 4.03 -33.07 2.74
CA ALA A 191 5.38 -33.25 2.21
C ALA A 191 6.48 -32.80 3.20
N ILE A 192 6.18 -31.86 4.08
CA ILE A 192 7.06 -31.46 5.20
C ILE A 192 7.02 -32.51 6.31
N LEU A 193 5.87 -33.17 6.51
CA LEU A 193 5.72 -34.27 7.48
C LEU A 193 6.16 -35.67 6.95
N ALA A 194 6.53 -35.78 5.67
CA ALA A 194 6.87 -37.06 5.05
C ALA A 194 8.30 -37.52 5.44
N PRO A 195 8.49 -38.76 5.92
CA PRO A 195 9.83 -39.33 6.07
C PRO A 195 10.41 -39.64 4.68
N GLY A 196 11.23 -38.73 4.15
CA GLY A 196 11.72 -38.75 2.76
C GLY A 196 12.95 -37.85 2.54
N ASP A 197 12.93 -37.05 1.48
CA ASP A 197 13.97 -36.06 1.20
C ASP A 197 13.88 -34.87 2.16
N ASP A 198 14.99 -34.56 2.85
CA ASP A 198 15.12 -33.41 3.76
C ASP A 198 15.05 -32.03 3.04
N ARG A 199 14.88 -32.03 1.72
CA ARG A 199 14.97 -30.88 0.80
C ARG A 199 13.78 -30.86 -0.15
N LEU A 200 12.92 -29.84 -0.05
CA LEU A 200 11.78 -29.67 -0.95
C LEU A 200 12.06 -28.55 -1.97
N PRO A 201 12.19 -28.84 -3.28
CA PRO A 201 12.56 -27.85 -4.28
C PRO A 201 11.41 -26.89 -4.60
N TYR A 202 11.74 -25.62 -4.86
CA TYR A 202 10.79 -24.59 -5.25
C TYR A 202 11.43 -23.52 -6.14
N TYR A 203 10.58 -22.73 -6.79
CA TYR A 203 10.95 -21.52 -7.51
C TYR A 203 10.34 -20.30 -6.81
N VAL A 204 11.04 -19.16 -6.88
CA VAL A 204 10.52 -17.86 -6.45
C VAL A 204 10.84 -16.81 -7.53
N ASP A 205 9.82 -16.09 -7.97
CA ASP A 205 9.91 -14.99 -8.92
C ASP A 205 9.86 -13.66 -8.16
N VAL A 206 10.87 -12.83 -8.38
CA VAL A 206 10.95 -11.46 -7.87
C VAL A 206 10.71 -10.51 -9.05
N ALA A 207 9.67 -9.68 -8.97
CA ALA A 207 9.33 -8.71 -10.01
C ALA A 207 9.20 -7.30 -9.42
N PHE A 208 9.81 -6.32 -10.09
CA PHE A 208 9.66 -4.90 -9.74
C PHE A 208 8.73 -4.21 -10.74
N GLN A 209 7.78 -3.42 -10.25
CA GLN A 209 7.08 -2.41 -11.03
C GLN A 209 7.51 -1.04 -10.50
N ARG A 210 8.33 -0.31 -11.28
CA ARG A 210 8.79 1.01 -10.90
C ARG A 210 7.61 1.96 -10.62
N VAL A 211 7.74 2.77 -9.58
CA VAL A 211 6.85 3.90 -9.30
C VAL A 211 7.53 5.17 -9.81
N LEU A 212 6.77 5.99 -10.53
CA LEU A 212 7.23 7.19 -11.23
C LEU A 212 6.67 8.44 -10.55
N ASP A 213 7.54 9.33 -10.09
CA ASP A 213 7.16 10.59 -9.43
C ASP A 213 6.53 11.62 -10.40
N VAL A 214 5.91 12.66 -9.84
CA VAL A 214 5.31 13.79 -10.58
C VAL A 214 6.26 14.31 -11.68
N GLY A 215 5.72 14.48 -12.89
CA GLY A 215 6.43 14.98 -14.07
C GLY A 215 7.33 13.96 -14.79
N ALA A 216 7.56 12.77 -14.23
CA ALA A 216 8.32 11.70 -14.88
C ALA A 216 7.58 11.20 -16.15
N ARG A 217 8.33 10.84 -17.19
CA ARG A 217 7.75 10.19 -18.39
C ARG A 217 7.25 8.79 -18.04
N CYS A 218 6.04 8.48 -18.48
CA CYS A 218 5.38 7.18 -18.28
C CYS A 218 5.20 6.38 -19.58
N LYS A 219 5.49 7.00 -20.73
CA LYS A 219 5.49 6.38 -22.07
C LYS A 219 6.79 6.65 -22.85
N PRO A 220 7.07 5.92 -23.96
CA PRO A 220 6.35 4.71 -24.42
C PRO A 220 6.40 3.57 -23.39
N ASP A 221 5.53 2.58 -23.58
CA ASP A 221 4.94 1.75 -22.51
C ASP A 221 5.91 1.12 -21.48
N LYS A 222 5.35 0.92 -20.27
CA LYS A 222 5.93 0.13 -19.16
C LYS A 222 7.19 0.70 -18.48
N LEU A 223 7.41 2.02 -18.52
CA LEU A 223 8.42 2.68 -17.68
C LEU A 223 8.16 2.54 -16.16
N GLY A 224 6.92 2.25 -15.77
CA GLY A 224 6.46 2.06 -14.40
C GLY A 224 4.94 2.28 -14.27
N ARG A 225 4.39 2.23 -13.05
CA ARG A 225 3.17 2.99 -12.73
C ARG A 225 3.54 4.39 -12.27
N CYS A 226 2.59 5.32 -12.33
CA CYS A 226 2.74 6.60 -11.65
C CYS A 226 2.52 6.45 -10.14
N VAL A 227 3.08 7.38 -9.35
CA VAL A 227 2.85 7.45 -7.91
C VAL A 227 1.37 7.76 -7.62
N THR A 228 0.86 7.20 -6.53
CA THR A 228 -0.46 7.54 -5.95
C THR A 228 -0.64 9.06 -5.87
N GLY A 229 -1.77 9.57 -6.37
CA GLY A 229 -2.04 10.99 -6.61
C GLY A 229 -1.55 11.53 -7.98
N THR A 230 -1.10 10.67 -8.90
CA THR A 230 -0.65 11.09 -10.25
C THR A 230 -0.91 10.06 -11.35
N VAL A 231 -1.31 10.50 -12.54
CA VAL A 231 -1.61 9.62 -13.69
C VAL A 231 -0.74 9.83 -14.89
N CYS A 232 -0.58 8.77 -15.69
CA CYS A 232 0.03 8.87 -17.00
C CYS A 232 -0.90 9.60 -17.97
N ALA A 233 -0.71 10.90 -18.14
CA ALA A 233 -1.48 11.75 -19.03
C ALA A 233 -0.57 12.60 -19.95
N PRO A 234 -1.00 12.94 -21.17
CA PRO A 234 -0.24 13.80 -22.06
C PRO A 234 -0.29 15.26 -21.56
N VAL A 235 0.86 15.92 -21.40
CA VAL A 235 0.91 17.34 -20.98
C VAL A 235 0.58 18.33 -22.09
N ASP A 236 0.37 17.84 -23.31
CA ASP A 236 -0.17 18.58 -24.44
C ASP A 236 -1.07 17.70 -25.31
N MET A 237 -2.01 18.30 -26.04
CA MET A 237 -2.97 17.59 -26.88
C MET A 237 -2.37 17.10 -28.22
N THR A 238 -1.05 16.87 -28.30
CA THR A 238 -0.38 16.49 -29.56
C THR A 238 -0.51 15.00 -29.89
N GLY A 239 -0.72 14.16 -28.87
CA GLY A 239 -0.79 12.70 -29.01
C GLY A 239 0.56 12.00 -29.15
N ASP A 240 1.69 12.71 -29.07
CA ASP A 240 3.02 12.10 -29.01
C ASP A 240 3.24 11.42 -27.64
N ASP A 241 3.55 10.13 -27.64
CA ASP A 241 3.88 9.36 -26.43
C ASP A 241 5.03 9.99 -25.62
N SER A 242 5.90 10.78 -26.24
CA SER A 242 6.96 11.52 -25.55
C SER A 242 6.45 12.67 -24.66
N THR A 243 5.18 13.08 -24.77
CA THR A 243 4.58 14.14 -23.93
C THR A 243 3.77 13.59 -22.74
N TRP A 244 3.63 12.26 -22.62
CA TRP A 244 2.93 11.63 -21.49
C TRP A 244 3.79 11.57 -20.23
N ARG A 245 3.24 12.08 -19.14
CA ARG A 245 3.90 12.20 -17.83
C ARG A 245 2.94 11.86 -16.70
N CYS A 246 3.51 11.41 -15.59
CA CYS A 246 2.79 11.33 -14.32
C CYS A 246 2.38 12.73 -13.87
N THR A 247 1.09 13.02 -13.94
CA THR A 247 0.49 14.34 -13.76
C THR A 247 -0.42 14.30 -12.55
N GLU A 248 -0.29 15.28 -11.64
CA GLU A 248 -1.10 15.36 -10.42
C GLU A 248 -2.60 15.35 -10.75
N THR A 249 -3.34 14.51 -10.05
CA THR A 249 -4.79 14.36 -10.18
C THR A 249 -5.51 15.11 -9.07
N THR A 250 -6.53 15.89 -9.43
CA THR A 250 -7.37 16.56 -8.45
C THR A 250 -8.35 15.56 -7.82
N ALA A 251 -8.39 15.51 -6.48
CA ALA A 251 -9.34 14.69 -5.70
C ALA A 251 -9.19 13.16 -5.84
N ASP A 252 -7.93 12.70 -5.89
CA ASP A 252 -7.56 11.31 -6.19
C ASP A 252 -6.82 10.60 -5.04
N ALA A 253 -6.80 11.23 -3.87
CA ALA A 253 -6.22 10.68 -2.65
C ALA A 253 -6.91 11.30 -1.43
N CYS A 254 -7.06 10.53 -0.35
CA CYS A 254 -7.76 10.97 0.86
C CYS A 254 -7.12 12.15 1.64
N VAL A 255 -5.90 12.54 1.28
CA VAL A 255 -5.25 13.76 1.77
C VAL A 255 -5.85 15.03 1.15
N ASP A 256 -6.20 14.97 -0.14
CA ASP A 256 -6.65 16.10 -0.98
C ASP A 256 -8.02 15.83 -1.65
N ALA A 257 -8.84 15.01 -1.00
CA ALA A 257 -10.19 14.65 -1.45
C ALA A 257 -11.13 15.88 -1.53
N GLU A 258 -11.96 15.92 -2.57
CA GLU A 258 -12.84 17.06 -2.87
C GLU A 258 -13.96 17.21 -1.84
N GLU A 259 -14.07 18.38 -1.19
CA GLU A 259 -15.13 18.61 -0.19
C GLU A 259 -16.49 18.80 -0.88
N ILE A 260 -17.44 17.91 -0.58
CA ILE A 260 -18.81 17.94 -1.09
C ILE A 260 -19.77 18.33 0.04
N ASP A 261 -20.52 19.41 -0.17
CA ASP A 261 -21.52 19.88 0.77
C ASP A 261 -22.85 19.13 0.61
N LEU A 262 -23.33 18.54 1.71
CA LEU A 262 -24.66 17.95 1.82
C LEU A 262 -25.66 19.07 2.19
N GLU A 263 -25.95 19.93 1.21
CA GLU A 263 -26.74 21.16 1.38
C GLU A 263 -28.24 20.93 1.65
N GLY A 264 -28.77 19.75 1.34
CA GLY A 264 -30.18 19.42 1.53
C GLY A 264 -30.49 17.92 1.39
N THR A 265 -31.75 17.59 1.12
CA THR A 265 -32.26 16.22 1.01
C THR A 265 -31.61 15.40 -0.12
N LEU A 266 -31.13 16.04 -1.18
CA LEU A 266 -30.45 15.38 -2.30
C LEU A 266 -29.28 16.24 -2.79
N THR A 267 -28.09 15.66 -2.80
CA THR A 267 -26.90 16.18 -3.48
C THR A 267 -26.57 15.26 -4.66
N THR A 268 -26.16 15.83 -5.80
CA THR A 268 -25.92 15.07 -7.04
C THR A 268 -24.50 15.33 -7.54
N LEU A 269 -23.71 14.27 -7.71
CA LEU A 269 -22.36 14.33 -8.29
C LEU A 269 -22.43 13.88 -9.75
N SER A 270 -22.04 14.76 -10.67
CA SER A 270 -22.04 14.49 -12.12
C SER A 270 -20.62 14.28 -12.63
N PHE A 271 -20.39 13.13 -13.24
CA PHE A 271 -19.13 12.72 -13.84
C PHE A 271 -19.31 12.86 -15.35
N PRO A 272 -18.56 13.72 -16.07
CA PRO A 272 -18.71 13.92 -17.52
C PRO A 272 -18.01 12.83 -18.37
N GLY A 273 -17.57 11.76 -17.71
CA GLY A 273 -16.67 10.72 -18.19
C GLY A 273 -15.72 10.30 -17.07
N PRO A 274 -15.02 9.16 -17.17
CA PRO A 274 -14.02 8.77 -16.20
C PRO A 274 -12.83 9.77 -16.24
N PRO A 275 -12.53 10.51 -15.16
CA PRO A 275 -11.24 11.18 -15.04
C PRO A 275 -10.11 10.13 -15.07
N ALA A 276 -8.92 10.55 -15.52
CA ALA A 276 -7.73 9.74 -15.30
C ALA A 276 -7.39 9.76 -13.81
N GLN A 277 -7.25 8.58 -13.19
CA GLN A 277 -7.00 8.40 -11.75
C GLN A 277 -5.94 7.34 -11.44
N SER A 278 -5.36 7.40 -10.25
CA SER A 278 -4.03 6.83 -9.95
C SER A 278 -3.92 5.95 -8.72
N ASP A 279 -4.80 6.13 -7.73
CA ASP A 279 -4.83 5.26 -6.57
C ASP A 279 -5.85 4.14 -6.75
N ALA A 280 -5.67 3.09 -5.95
CA ALA A 280 -6.55 1.93 -5.93
C ALA A 280 -6.54 1.35 -4.51
N HIS A 281 -7.41 1.93 -3.67
CA HIS A 281 -7.73 1.50 -2.32
C HIS A 281 -8.36 0.10 -2.36
N GLN A 282 -8.31 -0.60 -1.21
CA GLN A 282 -8.90 -1.93 -1.05
C GLN A 282 -10.22 -1.83 -0.29
N HIS A 283 -11.35 -2.08 -0.95
CA HIS A 283 -12.71 -2.07 -0.38
C HIS A 283 -13.26 -3.49 -0.22
N SER A 284 -14.13 -3.73 0.76
CA SER A 284 -14.58 -5.10 1.09
C SER A 284 -15.43 -5.77 0.00
N CYS A 285 -16.15 -4.98 -0.80
CA CYS A 285 -17.09 -5.46 -1.81
C CYS A 285 -16.52 -5.53 -3.23
N ALA A 286 -15.51 -4.71 -3.56
CA ALA A 286 -14.91 -4.61 -4.89
C ALA A 286 -13.45 -5.12 -4.96
N GLY A 287 -12.81 -5.37 -3.81
CA GLY A 287 -11.39 -5.76 -3.76
C GLY A 287 -10.47 -4.55 -3.87
N ALA A 288 -9.33 -4.72 -4.54
CA ALA A 288 -8.36 -3.65 -4.81
C ALA A 288 -7.99 -3.64 -6.29
N GLY A 289 -7.81 -2.46 -6.87
CA GLY A 289 -7.37 -2.30 -8.26
C GLY A 289 -8.35 -1.58 -9.20
N LEU A 290 -9.52 -1.16 -8.71
CA LEU A 290 -10.41 -0.27 -9.46
C LEU A 290 -9.87 1.17 -9.49
N VAL A 291 -10.37 1.93 -10.47
CA VAL A 291 -10.12 3.36 -10.69
C VAL A 291 -11.17 4.13 -9.90
N GLU A 292 -10.81 5.06 -9.01
CA GLU A 292 -11.77 5.64 -8.07
C GLU A 292 -11.60 7.12 -7.76
N ARG A 293 -12.70 7.85 -7.52
CA ARG A 293 -12.68 9.24 -7.04
C ARG A 293 -13.06 9.35 -5.57
N VAL A 294 -12.27 10.12 -4.83
CA VAL A 294 -12.43 10.30 -3.38
C VAL A 294 -13.01 11.68 -3.09
N PHE A 295 -14.22 11.68 -2.53
CA PHE A 295 -14.91 12.87 -2.05
C PHE A 295 -14.96 12.89 -0.53
N ARG A 296 -14.90 14.07 0.06
CA ARG A 296 -15.01 14.28 1.51
C ARG A 296 -16.33 14.96 1.84
N LEU A 297 -17.26 14.19 2.40
CA LEU A 297 -18.62 14.65 2.66
C LEU A 297 -18.65 15.60 3.87
N ARG A 298 -19.35 16.73 3.71
CA ARG A 298 -19.50 17.77 4.74
C ARG A 298 -20.97 18.11 4.90
N ALA A 299 -21.55 17.71 6.04
CA ALA A 299 -22.91 18.12 6.39
C ALA A 299 -22.93 19.61 6.81
N VAL A 300 -23.44 20.48 5.94
CA VAL A 300 -23.57 21.93 6.21
C VAL A 300 -24.92 22.32 6.80
N ALA A 301 -25.99 21.61 6.43
CA ALA A 301 -27.26 21.65 7.14
C ALA A 301 -27.22 20.65 8.32
N PRO A 302 -27.79 21.00 9.51
CA PRO A 302 -27.84 20.10 10.66
C PRO A 302 -28.39 18.72 10.29
N VAL A 303 -27.83 17.68 10.92
CA VAL A 303 -28.25 16.28 10.71
C VAL A 303 -29.16 15.86 11.86
N GLY A 304 -30.31 15.25 11.55
CA GLY A 304 -31.22 14.66 12.53
C GLY A 304 -30.64 13.37 13.14
N PRO A 305 -30.95 13.03 14.39
CA PRO A 305 -30.36 11.87 15.07
C PRO A 305 -30.63 10.55 14.33
N ASP A 306 -31.83 10.43 13.76
CA ASP A 306 -32.33 9.27 13.03
C ASP A 306 -32.25 9.49 11.49
N GLU A 307 -31.36 10.38 11.03
CA GLU A 307 -31.20 10.71 9.61
C GLU A 307 -30.14 9.82 8.95
N SER A 308 -30.54 9.12 7.89
CA SER A 308 -29.68 8.21 7.11
C SER A 308 -29.15 8.88 5.85
N LEU A 309 -28.06 8.32 5.29
CA LEU A 309 -27.55 8.71 3.97
C LEU A 309 -27.62 7.52 3.02
N VAL A 310 -28.50 7.60 2.02
CA VAL A 310 -28.53 6.68 0.88
C VAL A 310 -27.58 7.21 -0.19
N VAL A 311 -26.64 6.39 -0.65
CA VAL A 311 -25.78 6.73 -1.79
C VAL A 311 -25.99 5.71 -2.89
N ARG A 312 -26.32 6.17 -4.10
CA ARG A 312 -26.64 5.29 -5.24
C ARG A 312 -26.16 5.82 -6.58
N THR A 313 -25.94 4.91 -7.52
CA THR A 313 -25.73 5.16 -8.94
C THR A 313 -26.51 4.12 -9.74
N SER A 314 -27.06 4.52 -10.88
CA SER A 314 -27.69 3.60 -11.85
C SER A 314 -26.76 3.23 -13.02
N ALA A 315 -25.48 3.62 -12.95
CA ALA A 315 -24.51 3.31 -14.00
C ALA A 315 -23.91 1.90 -13.77
N PRO A 316 -23.97 1.00 -14.76
CA PRO A 316 -23.31 -0.30 -14.65
C PRO A 316 -21.79 -0.11 -14.58
N GLY A 317 -21.11 -1.08 -13.96
CA GLY A 317 -19.65 -1.02 -13.79
C GLY A 317 -19.14 -0.03 -12.72
N VAL A 318 -20.02 0.78 -12.11
CA VAL A 318 -19.66 1.71 -11.03
C VAL A 318 -19.92 1.09 -9.65
N GLY A 319 -18.90 1.06 -8.80
CA GLY A 319 -18.94 0.70 -7.38
C GLY A 319 -18.97 1.92 -6.47
N LEU A 320 -19.37 1.73 -5.21
CA LEU A 320 -19.48 2.79 -4.20
C LEU A 320 -19.05 2.28 -2.82
N ALA A 321 -18.16 2.99 -2.13
CA ALA A 321 -17.78 2.69 -0.75
C ALA A 321 -17.71 3.95 0.13
N LEU A 322 -17.88 3.79 1.44
CA LEU A 322 -17.83 4.90 2.40
C LEU A 322 -17.03 4.54 3.66
N ARG A 323 -16.11 5.42 4.05
CA ARG A 323 -15.19 5.23 5.18
C ARG A 323 -15.18 6.43 6.14
N THR A 324 -15.12 6.15 7.45
CA THR A 324 -15.20 7.15 8.52
C THR A 324 -14.70 6.55 9.86
N PRO A 325 -13.99 7.31 10.72
CA PRO A 325 -13.69 8.75 10.64
C PRO A 325 -12.52 9.10 9.70
N GLY A 326 -11.87 8.11 9.08
CA GLY A 326 -10.77 8.28 8.15
C GLY A 326 -10.85 7.35 6.94
N CYS A 327 -9.79 7.33 6.15
CA CYS A 327 -9.73 6.67 4.85
C CYS A 327 -9.19 5.23 4.87
N LEU A 328 -8.57 4.77 5.96
CA LEU A 328 -8.02 3.41 6.06
C LEU A 328 -9.12 2.33 5.88
N PRO A 329 -8.84 1.13 5.33
CA PRO A 329 -9.87 0.11 5.06
C PRO A 329 -10.68 -0.31 6.30
N GLU A 330 -10.07 -0.35 7.48
CA GLU A 330 -10.74 -0.64 8.75
C GLU A 330 -11.76 0.43 9.20
N HIS A 331 -11.83 1.56 8.48
CA HIS A 331 -12.84 2.60 8.68
C HIS A 331 -14.04 2.48 7.75
N GLU A 332 -14.12 1.46 6.89
CA GLU A 332 -15.28 1.21 6.04
C GLU A 332 -16.58 1.06 6.87
N ARG A 333 -17.70 1.51 6.32
CA ARG A 333 -19.05 1.41 6.89
C ARG A 333 -20.08 0.85 5.93
N ALA A 334 -19.92 1.15 4.65
CA ALA A 334 -20.80 0.68 3.60
C ALA A 334 -19.98 0.50 2.33
N CYS A 335 -20.32 -0.53 1.55
CA CYS A 335 -19.70 -0.87 0.28
C CYS A 335 -20.75 -1.55 -0.60
N ALA A 336 -20.88 -1.11 -1.84
CA ALA A 336 -21.75 -1.69 -2.85
C ALA A 336 -20.92 -1.93 -4.13
N ALA A 337 -20.74 -3.20 -4.47
CA ALA A 337 -19.94 -3.61 -5.63
C ALA A 337 -20.60 -3.17 -6.96
N PRO A 338 -19.82 -2.99 -8.03
CA PRO A 338 -20.36 -2.82 -9.38
C PRO A 338 -21.37 -3.91 -9.76
N SER A 339 -22.48 -3.53 -10.41
CA SER A 339 -23.45 -4.48 -10.99
C SER A 339 -24.15 -3.91 -12.22
N ASP A 340 -24.82 -4.76 -13.01
CA ASP A 340 -25.63 -4.37 -14.17
C ASP A 340 -26.74 -3.34 -13.84
N ALA A 341 -27.17 -3.28 -12.58
CA ALA A 341 -28.19 -2.34 -12.08
C ALA A 341 -27.58 -1.07 -11.45
N GLY A 342 -26.26 -0.93 -11.48
CA GLY A 342 -25.51 0.04 -10.69
C GLY A 342 -25.25 -0.43 -9.26
N ALA A 343 -24.98 0.53 -8.36
CA ALA A 343 -24.61 0.27 -6.96
C ALA A 343 -25.41 1.18 -6.01
N SER A 344 -25.71 0.70 -4.81
CA SER A 344 -26.51 1.43 -3.81
C SER A 344 -26.22 0.92 -2.40
N PHE A 345 -26.03 1.83 -1.44
CA PHE A 345 -25.97 1.52 -0.01
C PHE A 345 -26.72 2.55 0.84
N THR A 346 -27.00 2.20 2.10
CA THR A 346 -27.56 3.12 3.10
C THR A 346 -26.66 3.13 4.34
N LEU A 347 -26.31 4.32 4.81
CA LEU A 347 -25.66 4.57 6.09
C LEU A 347 -26.73 4.99 7.11
N GLU A 348 -27.12 4.06 8.00
CA GLU A 348 -28.31 4.19 8.86
C GLU A 348 -28.29 5.38 9.84
N SER A 349 -27.11 5.87 10.25
CA SER A 349 -26.98 7.06 11.10
C SER A 349 -25.87 7.98 10.60
N LEU A 350 -26.23 8.93 9.74
CA LEU A 350 -25.32 9.98 9.30
C LEU A 350 -24.90 10.86 10.49
N ALA A 351 -25.80 11.06 11.47
CA ALA A 351 -25.52 11.84 12.68
C ALA A 351 -24.32 11.30 13.48
N THR A 352 -24.23 9.98 13.66
CA THR A 352 -23.12 9.34 14.39
C THR A 352 -21.78 9.57 13.68
N GLU A 353 -21.77 9.52 12.34
CA GLU A 353 -20.54 9.64 11.54
C GLU A 353 -20.16 11.09 11.18
N VAL A 354 -20.96 12.08 11.56
CA VAL A 354 -20.57 13.51 11.59
C VAL A 354 -20.39 14.05 13.02
N GLU A 355 -20.69 13.26 14.05
CA GLU A 355 -20.45 13.65 15.43
C GLU A 355 -18.95 13.92 15.66
N PHE A 356 -18.62 14.82 16.59
CA PHE A 356 -17.27 15.31 16.85
C PHE A 356 -16.55 15.97 15.65
N GLY A 357 -17.25 16.19 14.52
CA GLY A 357 -16.70 16.84 13.33
C GLY A 357 -15.97 15.91 12.37
N ALA A 358 -16.24 14.60 12.44
CA ALA A 358 -15.85 13.65 11.41
C ALA A 358 -16.46 14.04 10.04
N ARG A 359 -15.79 13.62 8.96
CA ARG A 359 -16.18 13.89 7.57
C ARG A 359 -16.00 12.61 6.77
N PRO A 360 -17.09 11.87 6.47
CA PRO A 360 -17.00 10.61 5.74
C PRO A 360 -16.32 10.79 4.37
N TYR A 361 -15.51 9.81 4.00
CA TYR A 361 -14.91 9.71 2.68
C TYR A 361 -15.80 8.81 1.82
N LEU A 362 -16.33 9.34 0.72
CA LEU A 362 -17.06 8.60 -0.31
C LEU A 362 -16.10 8.27 -1.45
N PHE A 363 -16.04 7.00 -1.80
CA PHE A 363 -15.29 6.45 -2.92
C PHE A 363 -16.28 6.06 -4.00
N VAL A 364 -15.96 6.41 -5.24
CA VAL A 364 -16.76 6.11 -6.44
C VAL A 364 -15.84 5.43 -7.42
N GLU A 365 -16.05 4.14 -7.65
CA GLU A 365 -15.10 3.22 -8.27
C GLU A 365 -15.59 2.74 -9.64
N TRP A 366 -14.71 2.43 -10.58
CA TRP A 366 -15.03 1.75 -11.84
C TRP A 366 -13.83 0.97 -12.40
N ALA A 367 -14.08 0.06 -13.35
CA ALA A 367 -13.03 -0.69 -14.03
C ALA A 367 -12.24 0.17 -15.03
N ALA A 368 -10.93 -0.06 -15.15
CA ALA A 368 -10.04 0.70 -16.04
C ALA A 368 -10.22 0.39 -17.54
N ASP A 369 -10.81 -0.76 -17.84
CA ASP A 369 -10.90 -1.40 -19.16
C ASP A 369 -12.34 -1.56 -19.68
N GLU A 370 -13.35 -1.25 -18.86
CA GLU A 370 -14.72 -1.03 -19.34
C GLU A 370 -14.74 0.13 -20.36
N PRO A 371 -15.57 0.06 -21.42
CA PRO A 371 -15.70 1.15 -22.38
C PRO A 371 -16.15 2.43 -21.66
N ALA A 372 -15.40 3.51 -21.86
CA ALA A 372 -15.52 4.75 -21.09
C ALA A 372 -16.98 5.17 -20.89
N LEU A 373 -17.42 5.19 -19.64
CA LEU A 373 -18.76 5.61 -19.25
C LEU A 373 -19.04 7.00 -19.85
N ASP A 374 -20.09 7.12 -20.68
CA ASP A 374 -20.53 8.34 -21.39
C ASP A 374 -21.16 9.39 -20.44
N GLY A 375 -20.43 9.66 -19.36
CA GLY A 375 -20.89 10.31 -18.15
C GLY A 375 -21.75 9.41 -17.25
N PHE A 376 -21.74 9.70 -15.96
CA PHE A 376 -22.64 9.07 -14.98
C PHE A 376 -22.94 10.01 -13.80
N VAL A 377 -23.86 9.57 -12.93
CA VAL A 377 -24.33 10.34 -11.78
C VAL A 377 -24.30 9.47 -10.53
N VAL A 378 -23.83 10.05 -9.42
CA VAL A 378 -24.02 9.51 -8.07
C VAL A 378 -24.97 10.43 -7.30
N GLU A 379 -26.03 9.86 -6.74
CA GLU A 379 -27.01 10.54 -5.91
C GLU A 379 -26.72 10.27 -4.42
N LEU A 380 -26.70 11.34 -3.63
CA LEU A 380 -26.53 11.32 -2.17
C LEU A 380 -27.83 11.85 -1.55
N GLU A 381 -28.72 10.94 -1.15
CA GLU A 381 -30.04 11.27 -0.60
C GLU A 381 -30.04 11.14 0.93
N ARG A 382 -30.27 12.25 1.62
CA ARG A 382 -30.45 12.33 3.07
C ARG A 382 -31.92 12.07 3.41
N THR A 383 -32.20 11.03 4.20
CA THR A 383 -33.57 10.61 4.53
C THR A 383 -33.81 10.55 6.03
N SER A 384 -35.07 10.77 6.44
CA SER A 384 -35.54 10.56 7.82
C SER A 384 -36.71 9.59 7.78
N GLU A 385 -36.78 8.65 8.73
CA GLU A 385 -37.91 7.72 8.90
C GLU A 385 -39.15 8.37 9.57
#